data_AF-A0A936IZ37-F1
#
_entry.id   AF-A0A936IZ37-F1
#
_cell.length_a   1.000
_cell.length_b   1.000
_cell.length_c   1.000
_cell.angle_alpha   90.00
_cell.angle_beta   90.00
_cell.angle_gamma   90.00
#
_symmetry.space_group_name_H-M   'P 1'
#
loop_
_entity.id
_entity.type
_entity.pdbx_description
1 polymer ?
#
loop_
_entity_poly.entity_id
_entity_poly.type
_entity_poly.pdbx_seq_one_letter_code
_entity_poly.pdbx_strand_id
1 'polypeptide(L)'
;MTKRRLRLEFSGVIRDLDTTASFDTQGRLTTATYPLTGEQHTYEFDTMGRPQKLRDQSWTYLVWDTAYGAADQMLTLATPQWTETRQYNARLQLTRIQQGSAFHLEYRYAASGNNGRVTQQKDWVSGEEINYSYDVWNRLSAAQTTGPEWGQAFTYDGFGNRLSQTVTKGSAPQQFLNYNGLTNRISDWQYAYDANGNLTAMPSMWGMTYDVENRLTAANGEEYGYAPDNRRVYKKQADGTEWVYFYGVTGQRLGTYRLHRTPPTWLEPWQQERYFAGRRLKQENRIGSVNGKYWAYGENYTGQGPWNDEAFATYYRDSGTGLDYADQRYYGSTMGRFLTADPYLASGGPAEPGSWNRYAYVEGDPVNKVDPTGLFWEPPSLMAPPDMLGGDMGGGGGAIWIGAGWSGMTWGEIAISGRGPEGAEAWWLNLPAAYWSPQAGQAVGGGDASGGSITSAGQAAGLAREALDRLTGRCKEILPVGKLREHIDKVRFIDATRSMTVHQILGNGNSSSLLDEGGPSVRAYNLRNGDSYTKWIVLKPDFYGGNESLSTVQQGGTLIHELLHNFFGADHEGLIRHLRIPPSHSVGDGSRITDWILGAAQRIEGGR
;
A
#
# COMPACT_ATOMS: atom_id res chain seq x y z
N MET A 1 -6.46 7.67 25.93
CA MET A 1 -5.15 7.12 26.36
C MET A 1 -5.15 5.64 26.02
N THR A 2 -4.29 5.23 25.10
CA THR A 2 -4.16 3.85 24.64
C THR A 2 -2.96 3.21 25.34
N LYS A 3 -3.03 1.91 25.65
CA LYS A 3 -1.96 1.18 26.33
C LYS A 3 -1.60 -0.05 25.51
N ARG A 4 -0.32 -0.41 25.47
CA ARG A 4 0.15 -1.68 24.91
C ARG A 4 1.12 -2.33 25.90
N ARG A 5 0.99 -3.66 26.05
CA ARG A 5 1.82 -4.49 26.92
C ARG A 5 2.40 -5.65 26.13
N LEU A 6 3.68 -5.92 26.33
CA LEU A 6 4.29 -7.21 26.00
C LEU A 6 4.61 -7.90 27.33
N ARG A 7 3.90 -8.99 27.61
CA ARG A 7 4.16 -9.83 28.78
C ARG A 7 5.07 -10.98 28.39
N LEU A 8 6.16 -11.12 29.11
CA LEU A 8 7.10 -12.21 28.97
C LEU A 8 7.05 -13.09 30.22
N GLU A 9 6.99 -14.41 30.01
CA GLU A 9 7.02 -15.40 31.09
C GLU A 9 8.20 -16.35 30.89
N PHE A 10 9.09 -16.38 31.87
CA PHE A 10 10.29 -17.21 31.86
C PHE A 10 10.38 -18.03 33.13
N SER A 11 10.10 -19.33 33.04
CA SER A 11 10.19 -20.27 34.18
C SER A 11 9.45 -19.77 35.44
N GLY A 12 8.26 -19.20 35.25
CA GLY A 12 7.42 -18.63 36.32
C GLY A 12 7.75 -17.18 36.72
N VAL A 13 8.77 -16.56 36.14
CA VAL A 13 9.06 -15.13 36.31
C VAL A 13 8.37 -14.31 35.23
N ILE A 14 7.54 -13.36 35.64
CA ILE A 14 6.85 -12.44 34.73
C ILE A 14 7.64 -11.12 34.64
N ARG A 15 7.80 -10.64 33.40
CA ARG A 15 8.31 -9.30 33.07
C ARG A 15 7.38 -8.65 32.06
N ASP A 16 6.89 -7.46 32.39
CA ASP A 16 6.02 -6.67 31.51
C ASP A 16 6.80 -5.49 30.95
N LEU A 17 6.71 -5.29 29.63
CA LEU A 17 7.07 -4.04 28.97
C LEU A 17 5.77 -3.31 28.64
N ASP A 18 5.60 -2.12 29.23
CA ASP A 18 4.40 -1.31 29.10
C ASP A 18 4.70 -0.01 28.38
N THR A 19 3.79 0.40 27.50
CA THR A 19 3.76 1.73 26.89
C THR A 19 2.35 2.31 26.97
N THR A 20 2.29 3.63 27.02
CA THR A 20 1.06 4.39 26.97
C THR A 20 1.21 5.49 25.95
N ALA A 21 0.11 5.81 25.28
CA ALA A 21 0.05 6.91 24.34
C ALA A 21 -1.23 7.71 24.49
N SER A 22 -1.14 9.00 24.19
CA SER A 22 -2.27 9.90 24.13
C SER A 22 -2.38 10.50 22.74
N PHE A 23 -3.61 10.79 22.35
CA PHE A 23 -3.93 11.39 21.07
C PHE A 23 -4.81 12.61 21.30
N ASP A 24 -4.74 13.58 20.41
CA ASP A 24 -5.70 14.70 20.42
C ASP A 24 -7.04 14.31 19.77
N THR A 25 -7.96 15.27 19.66
CA THR A 25 -9.28 15.07 19.05
C THR A 25 -9.24 14.79 17.55
N GLN A 26 -8.12 15.08 16.90
CA GLN A 26 -7.86 14.74 15.49
C GLN A 26 -7.11 13.41 15.38
N GLY A 27 -6.86 12.76 16.52
CA GLY A 27 -6.22 11.46 16.62
C GLY A 27 -4.71 11.49 16.38
N ARG A 28 -4.06 12.65 16.41
CA ARG A 28 -2.61 12.75 16.29
C ARG A 28 -1.93 12.38 17.61
N LEU A 29 -0.80 11.70 17.53
CA LEU A 29 -0.05 11.26 18.72
C LEU A 29 0.50 12.48 19.46
N THR A 30 0.07 12.72 20.69
CA THR A 30 0.52 13.85 21.52
C THR A 30 1.55 13.43 22.57
N THR A 31 1.41 12.23 23.13
CA THR A 31 2.41 11.68 24.07
C THR A 31 2.61 10.19 23.85
N ALA A 32 3.83 9.70 24.09
CA ALA A 32 4.17 8.29 24.14
C ALA A 32 5.17 8.01 25.26
N THR A 33 5.00 6.91 26.02
CA THR A 33 5.94 6.53 27.08
C THR A 33 6.76 5.31 26.69
N TYR A 34 8.06 5.33 26.94
CA TYR A 34 8.96 4.24 26.60
C TYR A 34 9.00 3.17 27.70
N PRO A 35 9.07 1.87 27.35
CA PRO A 35 9.08 0.80 28.33
C PRO A 35 10.37 0.77 29.15
N LEU A 36 10.27 0.32 30.40
CA LEU A 36 11.32 0.28 31.44
C LEU A 36 11.87 1.63 31.89
N THR A 37 12.20 2.53 30.98
CA THR A 37 12.73 3.86 31.32
C THR A 37 11.65 4.79 31.86
N GLY A 38 10.40 4.60 31.41
CA GLY A 38 9.29 5.51 31.71
C GLY A 38 9.41 6.86 31.00
N GLU A 39 10.42 7.04 30.13
CA GLU A 39 10.66 8.29 29.42
C GLU A 39 9.43 8.65 28.59
N GLN A 40 8.82 9.79 28.88
CA GLN A 40 7.71 10.32 28.11
C GLN A 40 8.21 11.24 27.02
N HIS A 41 7.72 11.04 25.80
CA HIS A 41 7.90 11.96 24.69
C HIS A 41 6.61 12.73 24.43
N THR A 42 6.74 14.03 24.21
CA THR A 42 5.63 14.94 23.91
C THR A 42 5.82 15.53 22.52
N TYR A 43 4.80 15.37 21.68
CA TYR A 43 4.77 15.83 20.30
C TYR A 43 3.96 17.12 20.21
N GLU A 44 4.50 18.10 19.49
CA GLU A 44 3.84 19.37 19.22
C GLU A 44 3.64 19.52 17.73
N PHE A 45 2.49 20.07 17.34
CA PHE A 45 2.07 20.25 15.95
C PHE A 45 1.91 21.74 15.64
N ASP A 46 2.15 22.11 14.39
CA ASP A 46 1.90 23.48 13.92
C ASP A 46 0.39 23.74 13.71
N THR A 47 0.04 24.95 13.28
CA THR A 47 -1.36 25.35 13.05
C THR A 47 -2.04 24.61 11.91
N MET A 48 -1.28 23.98 11.00
CA MET A 48 -1.78 23.11 9.94
C MET A 48 -1.82 21.64 10.37
N GLY A 49 -1.41 21.35 11.61
CA GLY A 49 -1.46 20.03 12.20
C GLY A 49 -0.31 19.11 11.84
N ARG A 50 0.80 19.67 11.33
CA ARG A 50 2.00 18.91 10.97
C ARG A 50 2.94 18.84 12.17
N PRO A 51 3.66 17.71 12.38
CA PRO A 51 4.62 17.57 13.47
C PRO A 51 5.67 18.68 13.41
N GLN A 52 5.82 19.41 14.52
CA GLN A 52 6.74 20.56 14.61
C GLN A 52 7.88 20.32 15.58
N LYS A 53 7.60 19.79 16.78
CA LYS A 53 8.60 19.61 17.83
C LYS A 53 8.39 18.31 18.59
N LEU A 54 9.48 17.82 19.16
CA LEU A 54 9.48 16.66 20.05
C LEU A 54 10.29 16.98 21.29
N ARG A 55 9.72 16.70 22.46
CA ARG A 55 10.39 16.88 23.76
C ARG A 55 10.39 15.61 24.57
N ASP A 56 11.42 15.43 25.38
CA ASP A 56 11.44 14.39 26.42
C ASP A 56 10.74 14.87 27.71
N GLN A 57 10.71 13.98 28.72
CA GLN A 57 10.10 14.24 30.03
C GLN A 57 10.75 15.38 30.81
N SER A 58 11.99 15.75 30.48
CA SER A 58 12.75 16.84 31.09
C SER A 58 12.52 18.16 30.35
N TRP A 59 11.58 18.22 29.41
CA TRP A 59 11.33 19.34 28.50
C TRP A 59 12.52 19.68 27.59
N THR A 60 13.44 18.72 27.39
CA THR A 60 14.54 18.87 26.43
C THR A 60 14.04 18.55 25.05
N TYR A 61 14.40 19.38 24.07
CA TYR A 61 14.05 19.10 22.68
C TYR A 61 14.86 17.93 22.14
N LEU A 62 14.16 16.95 21.58
CA LEU A 62 14.69 15.92 20.70
C LEU A 62 14.59 16.34 19.23
N VAL A 63 13.60 17.18 18.92
CA VAL A 63 13.45 17.93 17.68
C VAL A 63 13.13 19.38 18.03
N TRP A 64 13.99 20.31 17.61
CA TRP A 64 13.83 21.74 17.88
C TRP A 64 12.71 22.37 17.07
N ASP A 65 12.69 22.07 15.77
CA ASP A 65 11.71 22.61 14.84
C ASP A 65 11.74 21.83 13.52
N THR A 66 10.68 22.03 12.73
CA THR A 66 10.61 21.60 11.34
C THR A 66 10.09 22.72 10.47
N ALA A 67 10.50 22.70 9.19
CA ALA A 67 9.92 23.57 8.17
C ALA A 67 9.34 22.72 7.04
N TYR A 68 8.24 23.21 6.47
CA TYR A 68 7.53 22.55 5.37
C TYR A 68 7.31 23.55 4.22
N GLY A 69 7.27 23.02 3.00
CA GLY A 69 6.94 23.78 1.81
C GLY A 69 5.43 23.99 1.65
N ALA A 70 5.05 24.66 0.55
CA ALA A 70 3.65 24.95 0.24
C ALA A 70 2.82 23.71 -0.13
N ALA A 71 3.46 22.57 -0.37
CA ALA A 71 2.82 21.29 -0.68
C ALA A 71 3.06 20.26 0.46
N ASP A 72 3.24 20.75 1.69
CA ASP A 72 3.47 19.97 2.92
C ASP A 72 4.70 19.05 2.91
N GLN A 73 5.56 19.18 1.91
CA GLN A 73 6.83 18.47 1.87
C GLN A 73 7.80 19.05 2.91
N MET A 74 8.39 18.19 3.74
CA MET A 74 9.39 18.59 4.73
C MET A 74 10.60 19.22 4.04
N LEU A 75 10.96 20.43 4.43
CA LEU A 75 12.15 21.17 3.98
C LEU A 75 13.30 21.06 4.97
N THR A 76 12.99 21.10 6.27
CA THR A 76 13.99 21.06 7.34
C THR A 76 13.48 20.23 8.51
N LEU A 77 14.37 19.43 9.09
CA LEU A 77 14.19 18.78 10.40
C LEU A 77 15.42 19.09 11.26
N ALA A 78 15.24 19.86 12.32
CA ALA A 78 16.33 20.30 13.18
C ALA A 78 16.33 19.52 14.49
N THR A 79 17.39 18.74 14.72
CA THR A 79 17.63 17.99 15.96
C THR A 79 18.85 18.54 16.69
N PRO A 80 19.01 18.29 18.00
CA PRO A 80 20.20 18.70 18.75
C PRO A 80 21.54 18.29 18.15
N GLN A 81 21.56 17.15 17.46
CA GLN A 81 22.79 16.52 16.97
C GLN A 81 23.06 16.85 15.49
N TRP A 82 22.02 17.09 14.70
CA TRP A 82 22.13 17.34 13.27
C TRP A 82 20.90 18.06 12.73
N THR A 83 21.09 18.78 11.63
CA THR A 83 19.99 19.36 10.85
C THR A 83 19.91 18.65 9.51
N GLU A 84 18.70 18.22 9.16
CA GLU A 84 18.36 17.75 7.84
C GLU A 84 17.77 18.88 7.02
N THR A 85 18.22 19.01 5.78
CA THR A 85 17.64 19.89 4.77
C THR A 85 17.28 19.08 3.52
N ARG A 86 16.14 19.40 2.93
CA ARG A 86 15.63 18.76 1.73
C ARG A 86 15.35 19.79 0.65
N GLN A 87 15.62 19.43 -0.60
CA GLN A 87 15.28 20.22 -1.77
C GLN A 87 14.44 19.39 -2.72
N TYR A 88 13.49 20.05 -3.39
CA TYR A 88 12.58 19.43 -4.33
C TYR A 88 12.56 20.22 -5.63
N ASN A 89 12.32 19.54 -6.75
CA ASN A 89 12.04 20.21 -8.02
C ASN A 89 10.57 20.66 -8.10
N ALA A 90 10.19 21.31 -9.21
CA ALA A 90 8.82 21.79 -9.44
C ALA A 90 7.77 20.67 -9.51
N ARG A 91 8.19 19.41 -9.63
CA ARG A 91 7.34 18.21 -9.60
C ARG A 91 7.28 17.55 -8.22
N LEU A 92 7.77 18.23 -7.19
CA LEU A 92 7.84 17.75 -5.80
C LEU A 92 8.68 16.47 -5.64
N GLN A 93 9.59 16.21 -6.57
CA GLN A 93 10.53 15.10 -6.44
C GLN A 93 11.73 15.56 -5.61
N LEU A 94 12.12 14.77 -4.61
CA LEU A 94 13.29 15.05 -3.77
C LEU A 94 14.56 15.04 -4.63
N THR A 95 15.21 16.19 -4.75
CA THR A 95 16.46 16.35 -5.50
C THR A 95 17.69 16.38 -4.61
N ARG A 96 17.55 16.68 -3.32
CA ARG A 96 18.67 16.69 -2.39
C ARG A 96 18.21 16.43 -0.96
N ILE A 97 18.99 15.64 -0.23
CA ILE A 97 18.88 15.47 1.22
C ILE A 97 20.27 15.63 1.83
N GLN A 98 20.39 16.49 2.84
CA GLN A 98 21.62 16.70 3.57
C GLN A 98 21.33 16.66 5.05
N GLN A 99 22.00 15.77 5.80
CA GLN A 99 21.84 15.58 7.24
C GLN A 99 23.21 15.74 7.90
N GLY A 100 23.46 16.91 8.51
CA GLY A 100 24.78 17.23 9.06
C GLY A 100 25.90 17.07 8.02
N SER A 101 27.04 16.52 8.44
CA SER A 101 28.19 16.21 7.57
C SER A 101 28.23 14.76 7.08
N ALA A 102 27.40 13.87 7.63
CA ALA A 102 27.47 12.43 7.37
C ALA A 102 26.69 11.99 6.13
N PHE A 103 25.61 12.72 5.77
CA PHE A 103 24.79 12.43 4.60
C PHE A 103 24.59 13.67 3.78
N HIS A 104 24.92 13.60 2.49
CA HIS A 104 24.64 14.65 1.54
C HIS A 104 24.45 14.04 0.15
N LEU A 105 23.21 13.66 -0.14
CA LEU A 105 22.84 12.97 -1.39
C LEU A 105 22.05 13.91 -2.30
N GLU A 106 22.37 13.88 -3.58
CA GLU A 106 21.64 14.52 -4.67
C GLU A 106 21.04 13.44 -5.58
N TYR A 107 19.79 13.63 -5.98
CA TYR A 107 19.07 12.75 -6.89
C TYR A 107 18.68 13.54 -8.13
N ARG A 108 19.08 13.03 -9.30
CA ARG A 108 18.75 13.62 -10.59
C ARG A 108 17.71 12.77 -11.30
N TYR A 109 16.81 13.46 -11.97
CA TYR A 109 15.73 12.88 -12.77
C TYR A 109 15.93 13.32 -14.22
N ALA A 110 15.33 12.60 -15.17
CA ALA A 110 15.41 12.96 -16.57
C ALA A 110 14.89 14.40 -16.80
N ALA A 111 15.51 15.15 -17.73
CA ALA A 111 15.03 16.49 -18.08
C ALA A 111 13.76 16.43 -18.97
N SER A 112 13.72 15.46 -19.89
CA SER A 112 12.58 15.12 -20.73
C SER A 112 12.15 13.68 -20.47
N GLY A 113 10.86 13.37 -20.63
CA GLY A 113 10.35 12.03 -20.37
C GLY A 113 10.46 11.58 -18.91
N ASN A 114 10.55 12.51 -17.97
CA ASN A 114 10.63 12.22 -16.53
C ASN A 114 9.37 11.49 -16.06
N ASN A 115 9.55 10.21 -15.77
CA ASN A 115 8.55 9.26 -15.32
C ASN A 115 8.63 8.98 -13.81
N GLY A 116 9.24 9.88 -13.03
CA GLY A 116 9.38 9.71 -11.59
C GLY A 116 10.70 9.10 -11.12
N ARG A 117 11.49 8.49 -12.02
CA ARG A 117 12.66 7.70 -11.65
C ARG A 117 13.95 8.50 -11.58
N VAL A 118 14.74 8.17 -10.56
CA VAL A 118 16.09 8.70 -10.41
C VAL A 118 16.98 8.10 -11.49
N THR A 119 17.55 8.95 -12.33
CA THR A 119 18.52 8.54 -13.36
C THR A 119 19.95 8.57 -12.84
N GLN A 120 20.20 9.33 -11.78
CA GLN A 120 21.53 9.42 -11.17
C GLN A 120 21.44 9.83 -9.70
N GLN A 121 22.32 9.29 -8.88
CA GLN A 121 22.56 9.72 -7.50
C GLN A 121 24.00 10.20 -7.36
N LYS A 122 24.20 11.32 -6.66
CA LYS A 122 25.54 11.78 -6.26
C LYS A 122 25.61 11.89 -4.74
N ASP A 123 26.62 11.25 -4.16
CA ASP A 123 27.01 11.44 -2.78
C ASP A 123 28.11 12.52 -2.70
N TRP A 124 27.76 13.67 -2.15
CA TRP A 124 28.68 14.80 -1.98
C TRP A 124 29.66 14.59 -0.83
N VAL A 125 29.43 13.62 0.07
CA VAL A 125 30.36 13.27 1.14
C VAL A 125 31.50 12.43 0.57
N SER A 126 31.18 11.34 -0.13
CA SER A 126 32.21 10.45 -0.70
C SER A 126 32.68 10.84 -2.10
N GLY A 127 31.95 11.71 -2.80
CA GLY A 127 32.20 12.07 -4.20
C GLY A 127 31.68 11.05 -5.22
N GLU A 128 31.08 9.94 -4.77
CA GLU A 128 30.58 8.89 -5.64
C GLU A 128 29.34 9.36 -6.43
N GLU A 129 29.30 8.99 -7.71
CA GLU A 129 28.16 9.28 -8.59
C GLU A 129 27.76 8.00 -9.32
N ILE A 130 26.49 7.64 -9.20
CA ILE A 130 25.90 6.39 -9.68
C ILE A 130 24.84 6.72 -10.71
N ASN A 131 24.94 6.13 -11.90
CA ASN A 131 23.96 6.22 -12.97
C ASN A 131 23.04 4.99 -12.95
N TYR A 132 21.74 5.22 -13.09
CA TYR A 132 20.72 4.18 -13.13
C TYR A 132 20.06 4.12 -14.51
N SER A 133 19.77 2.92 -14.98
CA SER A 133 18.98 2.67 -16.18
C SER A 133 17.87 1.68 -15.87
N TYR A 134 16.78 1.78 -16.62
CA TYR A 134 15.58 0.97 -16.42
C TYR A 134 15.19 0.29 -17.73
N ASP A 135 14.55 -0.87 -17.64
CA ASP A 135 13.97 -1.54 -18.80
C ASP A 135 12.61 -0.94 -19.20
N VAL A 136 11.99 -1.47 -20.26
CA VAL A 136 10.69 -0.98 -20.77
C VAL A 136 9.52 -1.25 -19.80
N TRP A 137 9.72 -2.12 -18.81
CA TRP A 137 8.79 -2.42 -17.72
C TRP A 137 9.16 -1.64 -16.47
N ASN A 138 10.05 -0.65 -16.60
CA ASN A 138 10.45 0.25 -15.54
C ASN A 138 11.18 -0.40 -14.36
N ARG A 139 11.77 -1.57 -14.57
CA ARG A 139 12.61 -2.26 -13.57
C ARG A 139 14.05 -1.82 -13.75
N LEU A 140 14.84 -1.83 -12.67
CA LEU A 140 16.23 -1.43 -12.71
C LEU A 140 17.04 -2.37 -13.61
N SER A 141 17.55 -1.90 -14.74
CA SER A 141 18.33 -2.71 -15.69
C SER A 141 19.84 -2.54 -15.52
N ALA A 142 20.29 -1.39 -15.00
CA ALA A 142 21.68 -1.17 -14.66
C ALA A 142 21.86 -0.14 -13.53
N ALA A 143 22.92 -0.32 -12.75
CA ALA A 143 23.42 0.66 -11.78
C ALA A 143 24.96 0.67 -11.88
N GLN A 144 25.58 1.82 -12.07
CA GLN A 144 27.03 1.88 -12.25
C GLN A 144 27.62 3.22 -11.86
N THR A 145 28.83 3.24 -11.32
CA THR A 145 29.53 4.49 -11.05
C THR A 145 29.98 5.16 -12.33
N THR A 146 30.01 6.50 -12.32
CA THR A 146 30.62 7.29 -13.39
C THR A 146 32.12 6.95 -13.49
N GLY A 147 32.82 6.84 -12.36
CA GLY A 147 34.21 6.39 -12.26
C GLY A 147 34.39 4.87 -12.45
N PRO A 148 35.62 4.33 -12.45
CA PRO A 148 35.93 2.93 -12.77
C PRO A 148 35.51 1.89 -11.70
N GLU A 149 34.94 2.31 -10.57
CA GLU A 149 34.88 1.53 -9.33
C GLU A 149 34.00 0.29 -9.43
N TRP A 150 32.77 0.43 -9.95
CA TRP A 150 31.86 -0.70 -10.11
C TRP A 150 30.70 -0.42 -11.09
N GLY A 151 30.11 -1.50 -11.60
CA GLY A 151 28.88 -1.46 -12.37
C GLY A 151 28.19 -2.82 -12.38
N GLN A 152 26.86 -2.78 -12.38
CA GLN A 152 25.98 -3.96 -12.43
C GLN A 152 24.92 -3.81 -13.50
N ALA A 153 24.62 -4.92 -14.17
CA ALA A 153 23.44 -5.08 -15.01
C ALA A 153 22.52 -6.15 -14.42
N PHE A 154 21.22 -5.94 -14.57
CA PHE A 154 20.19 -6.82 -14.05
C PHE A 154 19.27 -7.27 -15.18
N THR A 155 18.91 -8.55 -15.17
CA THR A 155 17.92 -9.10 -16.09
C THR A 155 16.82 -9.81 -15.34
N TYR A 156 15.64 -9.86 -15.94
CA TYR A 156 14.45 -10.42 -15.33
C TYR A 156 13.68 -11.29 -16.32
N ASP A 157 12.93 -12.25 -15.80
CA ASP A 157 11.91 -12.94 -16.58
C ASP A 157 10.62 -12.11 -16.70
N GLY A 158 9.61 -12.68 -17.37
CA GLY A 158 8.29 -12.05 -17.54
C GLY A 158 7.49 -11.90 -16.25
N PHE A 159 7.84 -12.63 -15.18
CA PHE A 159 7.23 -12.51 -13.85
C PHE A 159 8.05 -11.63 -12.91
N GLY A 160 9.13 -10.99 -13.38
CA GLY A 160 9.96 -10.12 -12.57
C GLY A 160 10.91 -10.84 -11.61
N ASN A 161 11.15 -12.15 -11.79
CA ASN A 161 12.27 -12.79 -11.10
C ASN A 161 13.58 -12.28 -11.68
N ARG A 162 14.51 -11.86 -10.82
CA ARG A 162 15.83 -11.38 -11.24
C ARG A 162 16.73 -12.54 -11.63
N LEU A 163 16.86 -12.80 -12.93
CA LEU A 163 17.62 -13.92 -13.50
C LEU A 163 19.13 -13.75 -13.32
N SER A 164 19.62 -12.51 -13.47
CA SER A 164 21.04 -12.21 -13.32
C SER A 164 21.29 -10.84 -12.71
N GLN A 165 22.40 -10.78 -11.99
CA GLN A 165 23.10 -9.58 -11.54
C GLN A 165 24.55 -9.76 -11.96
N THR A 166 24.99 -9.07 -13.02
CA THR A 166 26.32 -9.25 -13.61
C THR A 166 27.18 -8.01 -13.40
N VAL A 167 28.48 -8.22 -13.19
CA VAL A 167 29.43 -7.11 -13.11
C VAL A 167 29.68 -6.58 -14.52
N THR A 168 29.41 -5.29 -14.75
CA THR A 168 29.70 -4.61 -16.02
C THR A 168 30.98 -3.77 -15.96
N LYS A 169 31.44 -3.46 -14.76
CA LYS A 169 32.57 -2.57 -14.49
C LYS A 169 33.12 -2.83 -13.10
N GLY A 170 34.43 -2.68 -12.94
CA GLY A 170 35.11 -2.75 -11.64
C GLY A 170 34.76 -4.01 -10.83
N SER A 171 34.47 -3.85 -9.54
CA SER A 171 34.16 -4.95 -8.62
C SER A 171 32.79 -4.77 -7.99
N ALA A 172 31.89 -5.75 -8.18
CA ALA A 172 30.58 -5.79 -7.56
C ALA A 172 30.14 -7.25 -7.28
N PRO A 173 29.15 -7.47 -6.39
CA PRO A 173 28.56 -8.80 -6.22
C PRO A 173 27.90 -9.30 -7.50
N GLN A 174 28.00 -10.60 -7.76
CA GLN A 174 27.44 -11.26 -8.94
C GLN A 174 26.53 -12.42 -8.52
N GLN A 175 25.43 -12.59 -9.26
CA GLN A 175 24.50 -13.68 -9.06
C GLN A 175 23.85 -14.12 -10.37
N PHE A 176 23.59 -15.42 -10.49
CA PHE A 176 22.70 -16.01 -11.48
C PHE A 176 21.75 -16.95 -10.75
N LEU A 177 20.46 -16.85 -11.04
CA LEU A 177 19.44 -17.72 -10.47
C LEU A 177 18.51 -18.26 -11.54
N ASN A 178 18.16 -19.53 -11.43
CA ASN A 178 17.09 -20.13 -12.21
C ASN A 178 15.82 -20.22 -11.38
N TYR A 179 14.67 -20.08 -12.04
CA TYR A 179 13.36 -20.10 -11.38
C TYR A 179 12.43 -21.09 -12.04
N ASN A 180 11.59 -21.71 -11.21
CA ASN A 180 10.49 -22.53 -11.69
C ASN A 180 9.36 -21.62 -12.19
N GLY A 181 9.04 -21.71 -13.49
CA GLY A 181 8.05 -20.85 -14.16
C GLY A 181 6.60 -21.02 -13.71
N LEU A 182 6.27 -22.01 -12.86
CA LEU A 182 4.93 -22.17 -12.27
C LEU A 182 4.83 -21.58 -10.87
N THR A 183 5.95 -21.45 -10.16
CA THR A 183 5.94 -21.14 -8.72
C THR A 183 6.76 -19.91 -8.35
N ASN A 184 7.56 -19.36 -9.27
CA ASN A 184 8.54 -18.31 -9.01
C ASN A 184 9.59 -18.69 -7.92
N ARG A 185 9.71 -19.97 -7.57
CA ARG A 185 10.70 -20.47 -6.62
C ARG A 185 12.04 -20.66 -7.32
N ILE A 186 13.14 -20.39 -6.61
CA ILE A 186 14.49 -20.65 -7.13
C ILE A 186 14.62 -22.17 -7.33
N SER A 187 15.11 -22.60 -8.50
CA SER A 187 15.24 -24.01 -8.87
C SER A 187 16.68 -24.54 -8.84
N ASP A 188 17.63 -23.71 -8.41
CA ASP A 188 19.03 -24.10 -8.27
C ASP A 188 19.22 -25.05 -7.08
N TRP A 189 20.13 -26.01 -7.20
CA TRP A 189 20.27 -27.14 -6.28
C TRP A 189 20.55 -26.77 -4.81
N GLN A 190 21.11 -25.59 -4.54
CA GLN A 190 21.39 -25.11 -3.17
C GLN A 190 20.18 -24.48 -2.50
N TYR A 191 19.10 -24.27 -3.25
CA TYR A 191 17.87 -23.68 -2.76
C TYR A 191 16.80 -24.75 -2.63
N ALA A 192 16.16 -24.78 -1.47
CA ALA A 192 15.07 -25.70 -1.20
C ALA A 192 13.88 -24.93 -0.64
N TYR A 193 12.68 -25.45 -0.89
CA TYR A 193 11.44 -24.86 -0.41
C TYR A 193 10.58 -25.94 0.24
N ASP A 194 9.80 -25.54 1.25
CA ASP A 194 8.73 -26.38 1.76
C ASP A 194 7.48 -26.36 0.84
N ALA A 195 6.44 -27.10 1.23
CA ALA A 195 5.19 -27.16 0.47
C ALA A 195 4.49 -25.80 0.37
N ASN A 196 4.55 -25.00 1.44
CA ASN A 196 3.97 -23.65 1.51
C ASN A 196 4.76 -22.63 0.68
N GLY A 197 5.98 -22.97 0.27
CA GLY A 197 6.83 -22.11 -0.54
C GLY A 197 7.76 -21.23 0.27
N ASN A 198 8.07 -21.61 1.51
CA ASN A 198 9.09 -20.95 2.31
C ASN A 198 10.47 -21.51 1.97
N LEU A 199 11.48 -20.64 1.86
CA LEU A 199 12.85 -21.06 1.55
C LEU A 199 13.48 -21.80 2.75
N THR A 200 13.76 -23.09 2.63
CA THR A 200 14.31 -23.93 3.71
C THR A 200 15.83 -24.14 3.63
N ALA A 201 16.43 -23.86 2.47
CA ALA A 201 17.88 -23.86 2.29
C ALA A 201 18.31 -22.80 1.27
N MET A 202 19.50 -22.24 1.46
CA MET A 202 20.22 -21.38 0.51
C MET A 202 21.73 -21.57 0.71
N PRO A 203 22.61 -21.03 -0.16
CA PRO A 203 24.06 -21.13 0.02
C PRO A 203 24.49 -20.69 1.44
N SER A 204 25.29 -21.52 2.09
CA SER A 204 25.78 -21.33 3.47
C SER A 204 24.72 -21.32 4.57
N MET A 205 23.45 -21.61 4.28
CA MET A 205 22.39 -21.69 5.28
C MET A 205 21.40 -22.80 4.96
N TRP A 206 21.48 -23.90 5.72
CA TRP A 206 20.66 -25.09 5.54
C TRP A 206 19.77 -25.32 6.77
N GLY A 207 18.54 -25.78 6.54
CA GLY A 207 17.63 -26.14 7.64
C GLY A 207 16.91 -24.95 8.26
N MET A 208 16.56 -23.93 7.47
CA MET A 208 15.64 -22.90 7.91
C MET A 208 14.27 -23.54 8.23
N THR A 209 13.68 -23.16 9.36
CA THR A 209 12.38 -23.69 9.81
C THR A 209 11.36 -22.59 9.91
N TYR A 210 10.10 -22.96 9.72
CA TYR A 210 8.96 -22.04 9.75
C TYR A 210 7.85 -22.60 10.63
N ASP A 211 7.05 -21.72 11.21
CA ASP A 211 5.81 -22.11 11.87
C ASP A 211 4.66 -22.25 10.87
N VAL A 212 3.47 -22.59 11.39
CA VAL A 212 2.25 -22.78 10.61
C VAL A 212 1.75 -21.50 9.93
N GLU A 213 2.20 -20.33 10.36
CA GLU A 213 1.89 -19.02 9.79
C GLU A 213 2.96 -18.57 8.78
N ASN A 214 3.89 -19.47 8.41
CA ASN A 214 5.00 -19.23 7.48
C ASN A 214 6.02 -18.19 7.98
N ARG A 215 6.19 -18.07 9.31
CA ARG A 215 7.20 -17.18 9.91
C ARG A 215 8.48 -17.95 10.20
N LEU A 216 9.63 -17.35 9.92
CA LEU A 216 10.94 -17.99 10.10
C LEU A 216 11.20 -18.22 11.59
N THR A 217 11.22 -19.46 12.07
CA THR A 217 11.43 -19.79 13.50
C THR A 217 12.88 -20.07 13.85
N ALA A 218 13.69 -20.54 12.90
CA ALA A 218 15.11 -20.71 13.11
C ALA A 218 15.91 -20.66 11.79
N ALA A 219 17.10 -20.08 11.85
CA ALA A 219 18.05 -20.00 10.74
C ALA A 219 19.48 -19.79 11.25
N ASN A 220 20.44 -20.53 10.71
CA ASN A 220 21.87 -20.45 11.06
C ASN A 220 22.17 -20.42 12.58
N GLY A 221 21.46 -21.24 13.36
CA GLY A 221 21.61 -21.29 14.83
C GLY A 221 20.93 -20.13 15.58
N GLU A 222 20.33 -19.17 14.89
CA GLU A 222 19.42 -18.20 15.50
C GLU A 222 17.99 -18.77 15.58
N GLU A 223 17.26 -18.38 16.63
CA GLU A 223 15.84 -18.71 16.85
C GLU A 223 15.03 -17.42 16.95
N TYR A 224 13.78 -17.41 16.49
CA TYR A 224 12.91 -16.22 16.46
C TYR A 224 11.52 -16.52 17.01
N GLY A 225 10.91 -15.50 17.62
CA GLY A 225 9.54 -15.56 18.15
C GLY A 225 8.74 -14.32 17.79
N TYR A 226 7.43 -14.51 17.58
CA TYR A 226 6.54 -13.52 16.99
C TYR A 226 5.30 -13.27 17.85
N ALA A 227 4.79 -12.04 17.77
CA ALA A 227 3.49 -11.68 18.31
C ALA A 227 2.36 -12.03 17.30
N PRO A 228 1.08 -12.02 17.74
CA PRO A 228 -0.05 -12.31 16.87
C PRO A 228 -0.22 -11.35 15.67
N ASP A 229 0.39 -10.16 15.72
CA ASP A 229 0.47 -9.20 14.60
C ASP A 229 1.63 -9.53 13.63
N ASN A 230 2.16 -10.76 13.70
CA ASN A 230 3.24 -11.30 12.87
C ASN A 230 4.59 -10.58 13.03
N ARG A 231 4.71 -9.67 14.02
CA ARG A 231 5.98 -8.99 14.32
C ARG A 231 6.87 -9.80 15.22
N ARG A 232 8.16 -9.81 14.92
CA ARG A 232 9.20 -10.47 15.71
C ARG A 232 9.41 -9.72 17.02
N VAL A 233 9.07 -10.36 18.12
CA VAL A 233 9.25 -9.85 19.49
C VAL A 233 10.39 -10.52 20.23
N TYR A 234 10.94 -11.62 19.70
CA TYR A 234 12.03 -12.37 20.32
C TYR A 234 13.05 -12.83 19.28
N LYS A 235 14.33 -12.80 19.65
CA LYS A 235 15.43 -13.44 18.94
C LYS A 235 16.42 -14.03 19.92
N LYS A 236 16.89 -15.25 19.65
CA LYS A 236 18.08 -15.82 20.28
C LYS A 236 19.14 -16.02 19.21
N GLN A 237 20.33 -15.50 19.47
CA GLN A 237 21.47 -15.63 18.58
C GLN A 237 22.17 -16.98 18.77
N ALA A 238 23.00 -17.35 17.79
CA ALA A 238 23.76 -18.60 17.84
C ALA A 238 24.74 -18.70 19.03
N ASP A 239 25.18 -17.56 19.57
CA ASP A 239 26.01 -17.49 20.79
C ASP A 239 25.21 -17.64 22.10
N GLY A 240 23.88 -17.78 22.00
CA GLY A 240 22.94 -17.86 23.11
C GLY A 240 22.46 -16.51 23.64
N THR A 241 22.90 -15.38 23.07
CA THR A 241 22.41 -14.06 23.45
C THR A 241 20.95 -13.88 23.04
N GLU A 242 20.12 -13.38 23.95
CA GLU A 242 18.68 -13.24 23.74
C GLU A 242 18.24 -11.78 23.73
N TRP A 243 17.37 -11.45 22.79
CA TRP A 243 16.85 -10.13 22.51
C TRP A 243 15.32 -10.14 22.50
N VAL A 244 14.75 -9.09 23.06
CA VAL A 244 13.32 -8.80 23.03
C VAL A 244 13.11 -7.48 22.32
N TYR A 245 12.16 -7.46 21.39
CA TYR A 245 11.79 -6.27 20.62
C TYR A 245 10.40 -5.80 21.04
N PHE A 246 10.29 -4.52 21.39
CA PHE A 246 9.03 -3.93 21.80
C PHE A 246 8.51 -2.94 20.75
N TYR A 247 7.27 -3.13 20.33
CA TYR A 247 6.58 -2.24 19.41
C TYR A 247 5.55 -1.41 20.16
N GLY A 248 5.51 -0.10 19.89
CA GLY A 248 4.59 0.85 20.48
C GLY A 248 3.15 0.67 20.00
N VAL A 249 2.25 1.50 20.50
CA VAL A 249 0.85 1.52 20.05
C VAL A 249 0.71 1.84 18.55
N THR A 250 1.63 2.64 18.00
CA THR A 250 1.69 3.05 16.60
C THR A 250 2.45 2.03 15.74
N GLY A 251 2.80 0.87 16.29
CA GLY A 251 3.48 -0.21 15.57
C GLY A 251 4.98 0.00 15.32
N GLN A 252 5.55 1.15 15.68
CA GLN A 252 6.99 1.41 15.61
C GLN A 252 7.73 0.63 16.70
N ARG A 253 8.94 0.12 16.40
CA ARG A 253 9.77 -0.56 17.40
C ARG A 253 10.38 0.47 18.35
N LEU A 254 9.87 0.61 19.57
CA LEU A 254 10.37 1.62 20.53
C LEU A 254 11.68 1.23 21.22
N GLY A 255 11.98 -0.06 21.29
CA GLY A 255 13.22 -0.49 21.90
C GLY A 255 13.55 -1.97 21.73
N THR A 256 14.83 -2.25 21.91
CA THR A 256 15.43 -3.57 21.96
C THR A 256 16.03 -3.79 23.35
N TYR A 257 15.75 -4.94 23.94
CA TYR A 257 16.13 -5.28 25.30
C TYR A 257 16.88 -6.61 25.31
N ARG A 258 18.01 -6.67 26.02
CA ARG A 258 18.72 -7.93 26.24
C ARG A 258 18.05 -8.70 27.37
N LEU A 259 17.76 -9.97 27.15
CA LEU A 259 17.22 -10.86 28.17
C LEU A 259 18.35 -11.59 28.89
N HIS A 260 18.37 -11.47 30.21
CA HIS A 260 19.28 -12.21 31.08
C HIS A 260 18.50 -13.29 31.82
N ARG A 261 18.80 -14.57 31.55
CA ARG A 261 18.14 -15.71 32.20
C ARG A 261 18.80 -16.15 33.51
N THR A 262 19.96 -15.59 33.86
CA THR A 262 20.59 -15.84 35.16
C THR A 262 19.70 -15.29 36.28
N PRO A 263 19.37 -16.07 37.33
CA PRO A 263 18.55 -15.56 38.42
C PRO A 263 19.21 -14.34 39.09
N PRO A 264 18.48 -13.22 39.27
CA PRO A 264 17.09 -13.00 38.88
C PRO A 264 16.93 -12.69 37.39
N THR A 265 15.96 -13.27 36.69
CA THR A 265 15.70 -12.93 35.27
C THR A 265 15.34 -11.45 35.12
N TRP A 266 16.00 -10.75 34.20
CA TRP A 266 15.81 -9.31 33.98
C TRP A 266 16.03 -8.90 32.53
N LEU A 267 15.54 -7.69 32.19
CA LEU A 267 15.66 -7.06 30.88
C LEU A 267 16.57 -5.85 30.98
N GLU A 268 17.59 -5.81 30.13
CA GLU A 268 18.51 -4.69 29.99
C GLU A 268 18.10 -3.84 28.79
N PRO A 269 17.80 -2.54 28.94
CA PRO A 269 17.62 -1.65 27.79
C PRO A 269 18.93 -1.58 26.99
N TRP A 270 18.85 -1.89 25.69
CA TRP A 270 20.02 -1.89 24.81
C TRP A 270 19.96 -0.77 23.78
N GLN A 271 18.84 -0.66 23.09
CA GLN A 271 18.59 0.38 22.10
C GLN A 271 17.19 0.93 22.31
N GLN A 272 17.09 2.26 22.25
CA GLN A 272 15.82 2.98 22.28
C GLN A 272 15.69 3.77 20.99
N GLU A 273 14.60 3.53 20.27
CA GLU A 273 14.38 4.11 18.95
C GLU A 273 13.40 5.26 19.05
N ARG A 274 13.81 6.45 18.60
CA ARG A 274 12.98 7.65 18.67
C ARG A 274 12.36 7.92 17.31
N TYR A 275 11.07 8.24 17.28
CA TYR A 275 10.34 8.51 16.06
C TYR A 275 9.77 9.91 16.06
N PHE A 276 9.73 10.53 14.88
CA PHE A 276 9.14 11.85 14.68
C PHE A 276 8.81 12.06 13.19
N ALA A 277 7.67 12.68 12.92
CA ALA A 277 7.19 12.97 11.58
C ALA A 277 7.20 11.74 10.67
N GLY A 278 6.71 10.63 11.21
CA GLY A 278 6.65 9.40 10.46
C GLY A 278 8.02 8.86 10.05
N ARG A 279 9.07 9.02 10.84
CA ARG A 279 10.32 8.25 10.64
C ARG A 279 11.10 8.13 11.92
N ARG A 280 12.10 7.26 11.91
CA ARG A 280 13.06 7.22 13.00
C ARG A 280 13.96 8.46 12.93
N LEU A 281 14.31 9.01 14.08
CA LEU A 281 15.33 10.05 14.23
C LEU A 281 16.74 9.47 14.07
N LYS A 282 17.05 9.00 12.86
CA LYS A 282 18.36 8.52 12.43
C LYS A 282 18.70 9.15 11.07
N GLN A 283 19.99 9.29 10.80
CA GLN A 283 20.47 9.76 9.51
C GLN A 283 20.36 8.61 8.49
N GLU A 284 19.58 8.82 7.44
CA GLU A 284 19.19 7.82 6.46
C GLU A 284 18.90 8.46 5.10
N ASN A 285 19.05 7.68 4.03
CA ASN A 285 18.72 8.15 2.69
C ASN A 285 17.20 8.14 2.44
N ARG A 286 16.77 8.47 1.21
CA ARG A 286 15.34 8.58 0.89
C ARG A 286 14.56 7.28 1.00
N ILE A 287 15.21 6.11 0.90
CA ILE A 287 14.54 4.79 1.06
C ILE A 287 14.67 4.25 2.49
N GLY A 288 15.25 5.03 3.42
CA GLY A 288 15.48 4.61 4.81
C GLY A 288 16.69 3.70 5.01
N SER A 289 17.64 3.66 4.06
CA SER A 289 18.91 3.00 4.30
C SER A 289 19.79 3.88 5.18
N VAL A 290 20.29 3.31 6.28
CA VAL A 290 21.14 4.00 7.24
C VAL A 290 22.61 3.73 6.96
N ASN A 291 23.48 4.66 7.37
CA ASN A 291 24.95 4.58 7.44
C ASN A 291 25.55 3.31 6.80
N GLY A 292 25.80 3.37 5.51
CA GLY A 292 26.34 2.26 4.72
C GLY A 292 26.16 2.52 3.24
N LYS A 293 27.15 2.16 2.44
CA LYS A 293 26.99 2.12 0.99
C LYS A 293 26.43 0.75 0.63
N TYR A 294 25.32 0.74 -0.09
CA TYR A 294 24.65 -0.48 -0.52
C TYR A 294 24.59 -0.54 -2.03
N TRP A 295 24.70 -1.75 -2.58
CA TRP A 295 24.28 -1.97 -3.96
C TRP A 295 22.77 -1.85 -4.05
N ALA A 296 22.26 -1.76 -5.28
CA ALA A 296 20.86 -1.43 -5.52
C ALA A 296 19.88 -2.34 -4.77
N TYR A 297 20.25 -3.61 -4.54
CA TYR A 297 19.41 -4.60 -3.84
C TYR A 297 19.82 -4.84 -2.37
N GLY A 298 20.64 -3.97 -1.80
CA GLY A 298 20.89 -3.94 -0.36
C GLY A 298 22.10 -4.75 0.11
N GLU A 299 22.86 -5.38 -0.77
CA GLU A 299 24.18 -5.90 -0.40
C GLU A 299 25.07 -4.75 0.06
N ASN A 300 25.87 -4.92 1.11
CA ASN A 300 26.70 -3.84 1.68
C ASN A 300 28.10 -3.80 1.05
N TYR A 301 28.60 -2.59 0.76
CA TYR A 301 29.93 -2.28 0.19
C TYR A 301 31.10 -2.99 0.82
N THR A 302 31.05 -3.12 2.13
CA THR A 302 32.17 -3.62 2.90
C THR A 302 32.04 -5.12 3.20
N GLY A 303 30.91 -5.74 2.83
CA GLY A 303 30.55 -7.09 3.29
C GLY A 303 30.37 -7.20 4.81
N GLN A 304 30.46 -6.08 5.52
CA GLN A 304 30.21 -5.93 6.95
C GLN A 304 28.95 -5.09 7.13
N GLY A 305 28.29 -5.21 8.27
CA GLY A 305 26.97 -4.64 8.55
C GLY A 305 26.83 -3.12 8.39
N PRO A 306 25.69 -2.57 8.82
CA PRO A 306 25.31 -2.62 10.23
C PRO A 306 24.69 -3.96 10.61
N TRP A 307 25.18 -4.53 11.71
CA TRP A 307 24.84 -5.86 12.19
C TRP A 307 23.99 -5.74 13.44
N ASN A 308 22.85 -6.42 13.50
CA ASN A 308 21.86 -6.26 14.56
C ASN A 308 21.46 -4.78 14.75
N ASP A 309 21.28 -4.10 13.62
CA ASP A 309 20.87 -2.72 13.52
C ASP A 309 20.16 -2.55 12.16
N GLU A 310 19.46 -1.45 11.98
CA GLU A 310 18.91 -1.14 10.68
C GLU A 310 20.00 -0.94 9.65
N ALA A 311 19.70 -1.34 8.41
CA ALA A 311 20.65 -1.37 7.33
C ALA A 311 20.02 -0.78 6.07
N PHE A 312 19.55 -1.66 5.17
CA PHE A 312 19.00 -1.30 3.88
C PHE A 312 17.48 -1.12 3.97
N ALA A 313 16.97 -0.04 3.36
CA ALA A 313 15.56 0.15 3.10
C ALA A 313 14.64 0.00 4.33
N THR A 314 15.02 0.58 5.47
CA THR A 314 14.37 0.46 6.81
C THR A 314 14.53 -0.87 7.54
N TYR A 315 15.07 -1.90 6.88
CA TYR A 315 15.12 -3.25 7.44
C TYR A 315 16.22 -3.43 8.48
N TYR A 316 15.97 -4.34 9.42
CA TYR A 316 16.91 -4.70 10.47
C TYR A 316 17.73 -5.93 10.07
N ARG A 317 19.05 -5.75 9.92
CA ARG A 317 19.93 -6.83 9.44
C ARG A 317 20.40 -7.71 10.59
N ASP A 318 20.09 -8.99 10.54
CA ASP A 318 20.55 -9.94 11.54
C ASP A 318 21.97 -10.40 11.25
N SER A 319 22.85 -10.33 12.26
CA SER A 319 24.26 -10.69 12.10
C SER A 319 24.50 -12.17 11.86
N GLY A 320 23.67 -13.04 12.45
CA GLY A 320 23.85 -14.48 12.33
C GLY A 320 23.51 -14.99 10.94
N THR A 321 22.53 -14.40 10.25
CA THR A 321 22.03 -14.91 8.97
C THR A 321 22.40 -14.02 7.78
N GLY A 322 22.67 -12.73 8.02
CA GLY A 322 22.79 -11.72 6.97
C GLY A 322 21.47 -11.35 6.30
N LEU A 323 20.35 -11.88 6.80
CA LEU A 323 19.01 -11.55 6.32
C LEU A 323 18.55 -10.21 6.89
N ASP A 324 17.72 -9.53 6.11
CA ASP A 324 17.09 -8.27 6.49
C ASP A 324 15.66 -8.55 6.93
N TYR A 325 15.36 -8.29 8.20
CA TYR A 325 14.01 -8.40 8.74
C TYR A 325 13.19 -7.16 8.35
N ALA A 326 12.13 -7.39 7.59
CA ALA A 326 11.27 -6.41 6.96
C ALA A 326 9.86 -6.42 7.57
N ASP A 327 9.75 -6.32 8.90
CA ASP A 327 8.52 -6.36 9.72
C ASP A 327 7.65 -7.63 9.59
N GLN A 328 7.25 -8.03 8.38
CA GLN A 328 6.36 -9.17 8.14
C GLN A 328 7.04 -10.34 7.41
N ARG A 329 8.19 -10.07 6.76
CA ARG A 329 8.97 -11.07 6.02
C ARG A 329 10.48 -10.88 6.24
N TYR A 330 11.26 -11.84 5.77
CA TYR A 330 12.71 -11.75 5.68
C TYR A 330 13.14 -11.57 4.23
N TYR A 331 13.99 -10.58 4.00
CA TYR A 331 14.58 -10.23 2.71
C TYR A 331 16.02 -10.73 2.63
N GLY A 332 16.34 -11.44 1.54
CA GLY A 332 17.70 -11.86 1.22
C GLY A 332 18.31 -10.92 0.19
N SER A 333 19.12 -9.97 0.63
CA SER A 333 19.77 -8.97 -0.26
C SER A 333 20.60 -9.61 -1.37
N THR A 334 21.31 -10.70 -1.07
CA THR A 334 22.08 -11.46 -2.07
C THR A 334 21.21 -12.02 -3.19
N MET A 335 19.95 -12.35 -2.92
CA MET A 335 18.97 -12.86 -3.90
C MET A 335 18.10 -11.76 -4.51
N GLY A 336 18.04 -10.58 -3.89
CA GLY A 336 17.16 -9.50 -4.30
C GLY A 336 15.68 -9.81 -4.10
N ARG A 337 15.32 -10.67 -3.12
CA ARG A 337 13.92 -11.13 -2.94
C ARG A 337 13.60 -11.60 -1.51
N PHE A 338 12.32 -11.76 -1.20
CA PHE A 338 11.84 -12.31 0.08
C PHE A 338 11.98 -13.85 0.15
N LEU A 339 12.17 -14.38 1.36
CA LEU A 339 12.30 -15.82 1.64
C LEU A 339 10.98 -16.58 1.55
N THR A 340 9.87 -15.89 1.82
CA THR A 340 8.52 -16.44 1.84
C THR A 340 7.63 -15.70 0.84
N ALA A 341 6.61 -16.39 0.35
CA ALA A 341 5.59 -15.75 -0.47
C ALA A 341 4.88 -14.69 0.38
N ASP A 342 4.52 -13.58 -0.26
CA ASP A 342 3.73 -12.51 0.34
C ASP A 342 2.48 -13.10 1.01
N PRO A 343 2.22 -12.88 2.31
CA PRO A 343 0.98 -13.34 2.92
C PRO A 343 -0.22 -12.46 2.54
N TYR A 344 0.00 -11.22 2.09
CA TYR A 344 -1.06 -10.29 1.74
C TYR A 344 -1.78 -10.75 0.47
N LEU A 345 -3.05 -11.16 0.57
CA LEU A 345 -3.78 -11.78 -0.55
C LEU A 345 -4.04 -10.83 -1.72
N ALA A 346 -4.12 -9.52 -1.44
CA ALA A 346 -4.30 -8.50 -2.48
C ALA A 346 -2.98 -7.99 -3.07
N SER A 347 -1.84 -8.59 -2.70
CA SER A 347 -0.53 -8.27 -3.31
C SER A 347 -0.45 -8.67 -4.79
N GLY A 348 -1.37 -9.49 -5.32
CA GLY A 348 -1.41 -9.90 -6.72
C GLY A 348 -2.66 -9.39 -7.42
N GLY A 349 -2.50 -8.75 -8.58
CA GLY A 349 -3.61 -8.22 -9.36
C GLY A 349 -3.31 -8.08 -10.86
N PRO A 350 -4.34 -8.11 -11.72
CA PRO A 350 -4.17 -8.00 -13.17
C PRO A 350 -3.69 -6.61 -13.62
N ALA A 351 -3.90 -5.57 -12.81
CA ALA A 351 -3.46 -4.20 -13.11
C ALA A 351 -1.94 -4.03 -13.05
N GLU A 352 -1.25 -4.89 -12.30
CA GLU A 352 0.20 -4.89 -12.19
C GLU A 352 0.69 -6.33 -12.38
N PRO A 353 0.93 -6.78 -13.62
CA PRO A 353 1.30 -8.17 -13.90
C PRO A 353 2.55 -8.67 -13.14
N GLY A 354 3.46 -7.76 -12.75
CA GLY A 354 4.61 -8.11 -11.91
C GLY A 354 4.23 -8.55 -10.48
N SER A 355 3.07 -8.11 -9.99
CA SER A 355 2.57 -8.36 -8.63
C SER A 355 2.21 -9.85 -8.36
N TRP A 356 2.06 -10.64 -9.42
CA TRP A 356 1.86 -12.10 -9.32
C TRP A 356 3.09 -12.83 -8.77
N ASN A 357 4.26 -12.19 -8.80
CA ASN A 357 5.46 -12.69 -8.16
C ASN A 357 5.51 -12.29 -6.69
N ARG A 358 4.94 -13.14 -5.84
CA ARG A 358 4.81 -12.92 -4.40
C ARG A 358 6.14 -12.93 -3.62
N TYR A 359 7.27 -13.15 -4.27
CA TYR A 359 8.60 -13.08 -3.64
C TYR A 359 9.37 -11.82 -4.04
N ALA A 360 8.93 -11.12 -5.10
CA ALA A 360 9.68 -10.00 -5.66
C ALA A 360 9.83 -8.87 -4.63
N TYR A 361 11.00 -8.23 -4.63
CA TYR A 361 11.22 -7.02 -3.86
C TYR A 361 10.91 -5.82 -4.72
N VAL A 362 9.94 -5.00 -4.28
CA VAL A 362 9.58 -3.69 -4.84
C VAL A 362 9.50 -3.65 -6.37
N GLU A 363 8.97 -4.73 -6.96
CA GLU A 363 8.77 -4.89 -8.41
C GLU A 363 10.04 -4.68 -9.25
N GLY A 364 11.22 -4.90 -8.66
CA GLY A 364 12.50 -4.73 -9.35
C GLY A 364 12.98 -3.28 -9.49
N ASP A 365 12.38 -2.31 -8.78
CA ASP A 365 12.81 -0.91 -8.74
C ASP A 365 13.23 -0.47 -7.32
N PRO A 366 14.33 -1.02 -6.76
CA PRO A 366 14.77 -0.76 -5.39
C PRO A 366 15.41 0.62 -5.19
N VAL A 367 15.61 1.36 -6.28
CA VAL A 367 16.08 2.74 -6.21
C VAL A 367 14.93 3.65 -5.85
N ASN A 368 13.74 3.45 -6.45
CA ASN A 368 12.61 4.39 -6.37
C ASN A 368 11.45 3.91 -5.50
N LYS A 369 11.49 2.69 -5.00
CA LYS A 369 10.45 2.07 -4.18
C LYS A 369 11.05 1.47 -2.91
N VAL A 370 10.29 1.47 -1.83
CA VAL A 370 10.61 0.89 -0.53
C VAL A 370 9.43 0.05 -0.09
N ASP A 371 9.62 -0.99 0.72
CA ASP A 371 8.54 -1.80 1.28
C ASP A 371 8.70 -1.88 2.81
N PRO A 372 8.34 -0.83 3.58
CA PRO A 372 8.67 -0.77 5.01
C PRO A 372 8.03 -1.88 5.85
N THR A 373 6.93 -2.46 5.36
CA THR A 373 6.19 -3.52 6.05
C THR A 373 6.59 -4.91 5.59
N GLY A 374 7.35 -5.03 4.50
CA GLY A 374 7.58 -6.29 3.82
C GLY A 374 6.30 -6.91 3.26
N LEU A 375 5.27 -6.14 2.90
CA LEU A 375 4.00 -6.64 2.31
C LEU A 375 3.58 -5.87 1.06
N PHE A 376 3.97 -4.60 0.96
CA PHE A 376 3.62 -3.76 -0.16
C PHE A 376 4.62 -2.62 -0.25
N TRP A 377 5.00 -2.32 -1.48
CA TRP A 377 5.88 -1.19 -1.70
C TRP A 377 5.12 0.13 -1.69
N GLU A 378 5.80 1.17 -1.25
CA GLU A 378 5.45 2.57 -1.41
C GLU A 378 6.68 3.30 -1.95
N PRO A 379 6.53 4.41 -2.68
CA PRO A 379 7.65 5.27 -3.00
C PRO A 379 8.08 6.10 -1.76
N PRO A 380 9.37 6.47 -1.70
CA PRO A 380 10.02 7.19 -0.61
C PRO A 380 9.29 8.37 0.01
N SER A 381 8.54 9.14 -0.79
CA SER A 381 7.90 10.36 -0.30
C SER A 381 6.75 10.12 0.66
N LEU A 382 6.21 8.88 0.74
CA LEU A 382 5.20 8.52 1.72
C LEU A 382 5.71 7.59 2.83
N MET A 383 7.03 7.46 2.99
CA MET A 383 7.63 6.90 4.21
C MET A 383 7.28 7.80 5.40
N ALA A 384 6.07 7.62 5.94
CA ALA A 384 5.49 8.39 7.03
C ALA A 384 4.70 7.44 7.96
N PRO A 385 5.26 7.05 9.12
CA PRO A 385 4.50 6.48 10.24
C PRO A 385 3.37 7.32 10.88
N PRO A 386 2.51 6.66 11.70
CA PRO A 386 1.13 7.04 12.07
C PRO A 386 0.91 8.25 12.98
N ASP A 387 1.91 9.10 13.23
CA ASP A 387 1.72 10.27 14.11
C ASP A 387 0.69 11.29 13.57
N MET A 388 0.38 11.17 12.28
CA MET A 388 -0.64 11.93 11.54
C MET A 388 -2.01 11.25 11.42
N LEU A 389 -2.18 9.97 11.81
CA LEU A 389 -3.43 9.23 11.59
C LEU A 389 -3.94 8.57 12.87
N GLY A 390 -4.96 9.20 13.43
CA GLY A 390 -5.76 8.65 14.52
C GLY A 390 -6.50 7.40 14.12
N GLY A 391 -6.05 6.28 14.65
CA GLY A 391 -6.76 5.02 14.56
C GLY A 391 -5.80 3.87 14.74
N ASP A 392 -6.22 2.88 15.51
CA ASP A 392 -5.53 1.62 15.71
C ASP A 392 -5.40 0.88 14.37
N MET A 393 -4.40 1.25 13.56
CA MET A 393 -3.99 0.50 12.38
C MET A 393 -2.77 -0.33 12.78
N GLY A 394 -3.05 -1.51 13.32
CA GLY A 394 -2.06 -2.56 13.42
C GLY A 394 -1.46 -2.81 12.04
N GLY A 395 -0.18 -2.46 11.86
CA GLY A 395 0.63 -2.89 10.71
C GLY A 395 0.20 -2.32 9.37
N GLY A 396 0.52 -1.07 9.11
CA GLY A 396 0.41 -0.46 7.78
C GLY A 396 0.46 1.04 7.91
N GLY A 397 1.54 1.66 7.44
CA GLY A 397 1.54 3.10 7.19
C GLY A 397 0.43 3.38 6.19
N GLY A 398 -0.70 3.90 6.67
CA GLY A 398 -1.85 4.24 5.85
C GLY A 398 -1.59 5.51 5.05
N ALA A 399 -0.63 5.48 4.15
CA ALA A 399 -0.53 6.45 3.07
C ALA A 399 -1.13 5.80 1.82
N ILE A 400 -2.32 6.24 1.42
CA ILE A 400 -2.96 5.81 0.17
C ILE A 400 -2.10 6.33 -1.00
N TRP A 401 -1.32 5.45 -1.61
CA TRP A 401 -0.67 5.71 -2.89
C TRP A 401 -1.64 5.45 -4.04
N ILE A 402 -2.08 6.54 -4.66
CA ILE A 402 -2.59 6.56 -6.04
C ILE A 402 -1.37 6.68 -6.95
N GLY A 403 -0.79 5.54 -7.35
CA GLY A 403 0.35 5.49 -8.27
C GLY A 403 0.05 6.08 -9.65
N ALA A 404 1.08 6.58 -10.33
CA ALA A 404 1.03 7.00 -11.72
C ALA A 404 0.74 5.79 -12.62
N GLY A 405 -0.55 5.57 -12.89
CA GLY A 405 -1.12 4.39 -13.55
C GLY A 405 -2.63 4.30 -13.34
N TRP A 406 -3.15 4.98 -12.31
CA TRP A 406 -4.58 5.07 -12.01
C TRP A 406 -5.20 6.31 -12.66
N SER A 407 -5.30 6.31 -13.98
CA SER A 407 -6.23 7.24 -14.66
C SER A 407 -7.64 6.71 -14.52
N GLY A 408 -8.36 7.08 -13.44
CA GLY A 408 -9.78 6.76 -13.32
C GLY A 408 -10.43 6.78 -11.94
N MET A 409 -9.68 6.97 -10.84
CA MET A 409 -10.29 7.07 -9.51
C MET A 409 -10.82 8.47 -9.23
N THR A 410 -12.11 8.57 -8.95
CA THR A 410 -12.76 9.78 -8.44
C THR A 410 -12.85 9.73 -6.92
N TRP A 411 -12.66 10.90 -6.31
CA TRP A 411 -12.83 11.22 -4.90
C TRP A 411 -13.90 10.37 -4.16
N GLY A 412 -13.46 9.56 -3.19
CA GLY A 412 -14.21 9.34 -1.94
C GLY A 412 -14.54 7.90 -1.47
N GLU A 413 -13.93 6.84 -1.98
CA GLU A 413 -13.98 5.51 -1.30
C GLU A 413 -12.58 4.99 -0.95
N ILE A 414 -12.20 5.07 0.33
CA ILE A 414 -11.19 4.18 0.93
C ILE A 414 -11.90 3.38 2.02
N ALA A 415 -12.25 2.13 1.74
CA ALA A 415 -12.69 1.19 2.76
C ALA A 415 -11.46 0.52 3.39
N ILE A 416 -11.25 0.73 4.70
CA ILE A 416 -10.26 -0.03 5.48
C ILE A 416 -11.03 -1.05 6.31
N SER A 417 -10.93 -2.34 5.95
CA SER A 417 -11.43 -3.41 6.81
C SER A 417 -10.28 -3.92 7.69
N GLY A 418 -10.39 -3.73 9.00
CA GLY A 418 -9.52 -4.34 10.01
C GLY A 418 -10.27 -5.40 10.81
N ARG A 419 -9.58 -6.50 11.19
CA ARG A 419 -10.12 -7.52 12.09
C ARG A 419 -9.63 -7.23 13.51
N GLY A 420 -10.51 -6.74 14.37
CA GLY A 420 -10.23 -6.58 15.80
C GLY A 420 -10.39 -7.89 16.59
N PRO A 421 -10.00 -7.93 17.87
CA PRO A 421 -10.11 -9.10 18.74
C PRO A 421 -11.55 -9.60 18.95
N GLU A 422 -12.56 -8.78 18.66
CA GLU A 422 -13.98 -9.06 18.95
C GLU A 422 -14.86 -9.26 17.69
N GLY A 423 -14.30 -9.23 16.48
CA GLY A 423 -15.06 -9.36 15.24
C GLY A 423 -14.81 -8.21 14.27
N ALA A 424 -15.35 -8.33 13.05
CA ALA A 424 -15.15 -7.35 11.99
C ALA A 424 -16.06 -6.13 12.20
N GLU A 425 -15.48 -4.94 12.34
CA GLU A 425 -16.21 -3.67 12.29
C GLU A 425 -15.55 -2.72 11.27
N ALA A 426 -16.38 -2.01 10.48
CA ALA A 426 -15.96 -1.05 9.47
C ALA A 426 -15.97 0.38 10.05
N TRP A 427 -14.89 1.13 9.87
CA TRP A 427 -14.78 2.54 10.31
C TRP A 427 -14.60 3.47 9.11
N TRP A 428 -15.36 4.57 9.08
CA TRP A 428 -15.25 5.62 8.05
C TRP A 428 -14.27 6.71 8.50
N LEU A 429 -13.28 7.06 7.66
CA LEU A 429 -12.36 8.17 7.90
C LEU A 429 -12.85 9.42 7.15
N ASN A 430 -13.23 10.48 7.86
CA ASN A 430 -13.48 11.80 7.25
C ASN A 430 -12.16 12.59 7.23
N LEU A 431 -11.58 12.83 6.05
CA LEU A 431 -10.45 13.73 5.88
C LEU A 431 -10.95 15.17 5.59
N PRO A 432 -10.43 16.22 6.26
CA PRO A 432 -10.83 17.60 6.00
C PRO A 432 -10.28 18.11 4.66
N ALA A 433 -11.12 18.86 3.94
CA ALA A 433 -10.79 19.48 2.66
C ALA A 433 -9.76 20.60 2.81
N ALA A 434 -8.53 20.36 2.39
CA ALA A 434 -7.59 21.42 2.03
C ALA A 434 -6.69 20.95 0.88
N TYR A 435 -6.42 21.90 -0.02
CA TYR A 435 -5.60 21.81 -1.24
C TYR A 435 -6.29 21.22 -2.47
N TRP A 436 -6.42 22.06 -3.49
CA TRP A 436 -6.17 21.86 -4.92
C TRP A 436 -6.88 22.99 -5.67
N SER A 437 -6.14 24.04 -6.04
CA SER A 437 -6.59 25.05 -7.00
C SER A 437 -6.01 24.72 -8.38
N PRO A 438 -6.84 24.61 -9.44
CA PRO A 438 -6.33 24.52 -10.80
C PRO A 438 -6.34 25.90 -11.44
N GLN A 439 -5.17 26.45 -11.74
CA GLN A 439 -5.04 27.44 -12.81
C GLN A 439 -4.05 26.95 -13.88
N ALA A 440 -4.60 26.87 -15.10
CA ALA A 440 -3.96 26.82 -16.41
C ALA A 440 -3.30 25.51 -16.86
N GLY A 441 -4.10 24.68 -17.56
CA GLY A 441 -3.94 24.47 -19.01
C GLY A 441 -2.86 23.48 -19.49
N GLN A 442 -3.31 22.56 -20.37
CA GLN A 442 -2.55 21.67 -21.26
C GLN A 442 -2.18 20.29 -20.67
N ALA A 443 -3.15 19.38 -20.68
CA ALA A 443 -2.89 17.94 -20.63
C ALA A 443 -2.45 17.47 -22.02
N VAL A 444 -1.24 16.89 -22.09
CA VAL A 444 -0.72 16.20 -23.28
C VAL A 444 -1.36 14.81 -23.29
N GLY A 445 -2.25 14.58 -24.26
CA GLY A 445 -2.98 13.33 -24.43
C GLY A 445 -2.17 12.27 -25.18
N GLY A 446 -2.36 11.02 -24.76
CA GLY A 446 -2.05 9.81 -25.50
C GLY A 446 -3.22 8.84 -25.37
N GLY A 447 -4.05 8.81 -26.41
CA GLY A 447 -5.22 7.97 -26.72
C GLY A 447 -5.76 6.97 -25.69
N ASP A 448 -7.00 7.21 -25.24
CA ASP A 448 -8.09 6.33 -25.66
C ASP A 448 -9.39 7.12 -25.86
N ALA A 449 -10.15 6.77 -26.89
CA ALA A 449 -11.31 7.52 -27.35
C ALA A 449 -12.59 6.71 -27.12
N SER A 450 -13.34 7.01 -26.05
CA SER A 450 -14.83 7.10 -26.03
C SER A 450 -15.37 7.27 -24.60
N GLY A 451 -15.88 8.48 -24.30
CA GLY A 451 -16.90 8.73 -23.28
C GLY A 451 -16.44 8.83 -21.82
N GLY A 452 -16.22 10.05 -21.33
CA GLY A 452 -16.25 10.30 -19.88
C GLY A 452 -17.60 9.88 -19.28
N SER A 453 -17.63 9.64 -17.96
CA SER A 453 -18.86 9.33 -17.23
C SER A 453 -19.96 10.35 -17.52
N ILE A 454 -21.21 9.90 -17.59
CA ILE A 454 -22.32 10.79 -17.90
C ILE A 454 -22.65 11.67 -16.69
N THR A 455 -22.94 12.95 -16.94
CA THR A 455 -23.18 13.96 -15.90
C THR A 455 -24.63 14.46 -15.89
N SER A 456 -25.50 13.88 -16.71
CA SER A 456 -26.92 14.24 -16.78
C SER A 456 -27.80 13.09 -17.26
N ALA A 457 -29.08 13.09 -16.83
CA ALA A 457 -30.08 12.11 -17.27
C ALA A 457 -30.24 12.04 -18.80
N GLY A 458 -30.01 13.15 -19.50
CA GLY A 458 -30.13 13.23 -20.96
C GLY A 458 -29.12 12.36 -21.71
N GLN A 459 -28.02 11.97 -21.07
CA GLN A 459 -26.98 11.12 -21.63
C GLN A 459 -27.18 9.62 -21.33
N ALA A 460 -28.07 9.28 -20.38
CA ALA A 460 -28.28 7.90 -19.91
C ALA A 460 -28.74 6.94 -21.01
N ALA A 461 -29.65 7.38 -21.88
CA ALA A 461 -30.10 6.58 -23.01
C ALA A 461 -28.97 6.30 -24.02
N GLY A 462 -28.03 7.23 -24.19
CA GLY A 462 -26.85 7.04 -25.05
C GLY A 462 -25.91 5.98 -24.44
N LEU A 463 -25.58 6.15 -23.16
CA LEU A 463 -24.70 5.24 -22.44
C LEU A 463 -25.27 3.81 -22.34
N ALA A 464 -26.57 3.66 -22.09
CA ALA A 464 -27.20 2.35 -22.03
C ALA A 464 -27.10 1.59 -23.36
N ARG A 465 -27.22 2.29 -24.51
CA ARG A 465 -27.04 1.68 -25.84
C ARG A 465 -25.58 1.28 -26.07
N GLU A 466 -24.64 2.14 -25.70
CA GLU A 466 -23.21 1.84 -25.81
C GLU A 466 -22.81 0.65 -24.93
N ALA A 467 -23.32 0.59 -23.69
CA ALA A 467 -23.09 -0.52 -22.79
C ALA A 467 -23.67 -1.84 -23.31
N LEU A 468 -24.86 -1.81 -23.93
CA LEU A 468 -25.45 -2.98 -24.60
C LEU A 468 -24.58 -3.47 -25.77
N ASP A 469 -24.01 -2.54 -26.56
CA ASP A 469 -23.16 -2.85 -27.70
C ASP A 469 -21.81 -3.46 -27.25
N ARG A 470 -21.34 -3.11 -26.04
CA ARG A 470 -20.12 -3.65 -25.39
C ARG A 470 -20.32 -5.01 -24.70
N LEU A 471 -21.54 -5.54 -24.59
CA LEU A 471 -21.76 -6.85 -23.97
C LEU A 471 -21.15 -7.97 -24.83
N THR A 472 -20.46 -8.90 -24.17
CA THR A 472 -19.81 -10.04 -24.83
C THR A 472 -20.14 -11.37 -24.14
N GLY A 473 -19.77 -12.48 -24.79
CA GLY A 473 -19.95 -13.84 -24.27
C GLY A 473 -21.41 -14.19 -23.96
N ARG A 474 -21.60 -14.97 -22.89
CA ARG A 474 -22.91 -15.55 -22.51
C ARG A 474 -23.97 -14.49 -22.19
N CYS A 475 -23.60 -13.28 -21.78
CA CYS A 475 -24.55 -12.19 -21.55
C CYS A 475 -25.21 -11.70 -22.84
N LYS A 476 -24.44 -11.59 -23.93
CA LYS A 476 -24.98 -11.19 -25.25
C LYS A 476 -25.94 -12.24 -25.82
N GLU A 477 -25.71 -13.52 -25.50
CA GLU A 477 -26.55 -14.63 -25.94
C GLU A 477 -27.87 -14.74 -25.17
N ILE A 478 -27.86 -14.40 -23.87
CA ILE A 478 -29.03 -14.53 -22.98
C ILE A 478 -29.92 -13.29 -23.03
N LEU A 479 -29.33 -12.10 -23.15
CA LEU A 479 -30.08 -10.86 -23.08
C LEU A 479 -30.75 -10.53 -24.43
N PRO A 480 -32.01 -10.05 -24.46
CA PRO A 480 -32.68 -9.65 -25.69
C PRO A 480 -32.20 -8.26 -26.15
N VAL A 481 -30.91 -8.14 -26.48
CA VAL A 481 -30.20 -6.87 -26.75
C VAL A 481 -30.93 -5.98 -27.77
N GLY A 482 -31.42 -6.55 -28.88
CA GLY A 482 -32.18 -5.81 -29.89
C GLY A 482 -33.48 -5.19 -29.35
N LYS A 483 -34.25 -5.96 -28.58
CA LYS A 483 -35.50 -5.48 -27.97
C LYS A 483 -35.25 -4.49 -26.84
N LEU A 484 -34.17 -4.68 -26.08
CA LEU A 484 -33.75 -3.72 -25.04
C LEU A 484 -33.34 -2.38 -25.66
N ARG A 485 -32.65 -2.40 -26.81
CA ARG A 485 -32.30 -1.19 -27.57
C ARG A 485 -33.54 -0.38 -27.96
N GLU A 486 -34.57 -1.04 -28.47
CA GLU A 486 -35.88 -0.40 -28.78
C GLU A 486 -36.65 0.02 -27.52
N HIS A 487 -36.44 -0.68 -26.40
CA HIS A 487 -37.10 -0.37 -25.14
C HIS A 487 -36.53 0.86 -24.45
N ILE A 488 -35.23 1.17 -24.64
CA ILE A 488 -34.60 2.39 -24.12
C ILE A 488 -35.38 3.65 -24.55
N ASP A 489 -35.91 3.70 -25.77
CA ASP A 489 -36.70 4.84 -26.28
C ASP A 489 -38.07 4.98 -25.58
N LYS A 490 -38.54 3.93 -24.92
CA LYS A 490 -39.82 3.90 -24.18
C LYS A 490 -39.63 4.23 -22.70
N VAL A 491 -38.39 4.31 -22.23
CA VAL A 491 -38.03 4.58 -20.84
C VAL A 491 -37.65 6.05 -20.68
N ARG A 492 -38.04 6.65 -19.56
CA ARG A 492 -37.67 8.02 -19.21
C ARG A 492 -36.73 8.02 -18.01
N PHE A 493 -35.55 8.60 -18.18
CA PHE A 493 -34.57 8.78 -17.11
C PHE A 493 -34.82 10.12 -16.40
N ILE A 494 -34.92 10.07 -15.08
CA ILE A 494 -35.14 11.25 -14.22
C ILE A 494 -33.92 11.46 -13.34
N ASP A 495 -33.50 12.71 -13.22
CA ASP A 495 -32.44 13.13 -12.33
C ASP A 495 -33.02 13.50 -10.96
N ALA A 496 -32.68 12.72 -9.92
CA ALA A 496 -33.15 12.94 -8.56
C ALA A 496 -32.46 14.11 -7.85
N THR A 497 -31.39 14.69 -8.42
CA THR A 497 -30.76 15.91 -7.89
C THR A 497 -31.70 17.13 -7.99
N ARG A 498 -32.71 17.05 -8.84
CA ARG A 498 -33.75 18.06 -8.95
C ARG A 498 -34.76 17.83 -7.83
N SER A 499 -35.09 18.88 -7.06
CA SER A 499 -36.09 18.84 -5.99
C SER A 499 -37.48 18.49 -6.52
N MET A 500 -37.74 17.20 -6.71
CA MET A 500 -38.96 16.61 -7.24
C MET A 500 -39.43 15.50 -6.29
N THR A 501 -40.75 15.35 -6.15
CA THR A 501 -41.38 14.31 -5.32
C THR A 501 -42.04 13.23 -6.19
N VAL A 502 -42.28 12.06 -5.62
CA VAL A 502 -43.00 10.96 -6.29
C VAL A 502 -44.37 11.43 -6.78
N HIS A 503 -45.10 12.15 -5.94
CA HIS A 503 -46.40 12.73 -6.28
C HIS A 503 -46.35 13.67 -7.50
N GLN A 504 -45.29 14.47 -7.64
CA GLN A 504 -45.12 15.38 -8.79
C GLN A 504 -44.87 14.65 -10.12
N ILE A 505 -44.43 13.38 -10.09
CA ILE A 505 -44.12 12.59 -11.29
C ILE A 505 -45.27 11.65 -11.67
N LEU A 506 -45.85 10.95 -10.69
CA LEU A 506 -46.90 9.97 -10.96
C LEU A 506 -48.31 10.55 -10.83
N GLY A 507 -48.47 11.72 -10.21
CA GLY A 507 -49.77 12.32 -9.88
C GLY A 507 -50.52 11.58 -8.75
N ASN A 508 -49.95 10.49 -8.25
CA ASN A 508 -50.41 9.68 -7.11
C ASN A 508 -49.18 9.26 -6.26
N GLY A 509 -49.37 8.94 -4.97
CA GLY A 509 -48.27 8.58 -4.06
C GLY A 509 -47.96 9.62 -2.97
N ASN A 510 -46.97 9.33 -2.13
CA ASN A 510 -46.50 10.21 -1.04
C ASN A 510 -45.71 11.42 -1.59
N SER A 511 -45.63 12.49 -0.81
CA SER A 511 -44.84 13.69 -1.15
C SER A 511 -43.35 13.53 -0.81
N SER A 512 -42.85 12.30 -0.73
CA SER A 512 -41.44 12.04 -0.44
C SER A 512 -40.56 12.52 -1.59
N SER A 513 -39.36 12.98 -1.23
CA SER A 513 -38.33 13.32 -2.19
C SER A 513 -37.89 12.05 -2.94
N LEU A 514 -37.61 12.16 -4.23
CA LEU A 514 -37.00 11.07 -5.00
C LEU A 514 -35.64 10.61 -4.44
N LEU A 515 -34.97 11.46 -3.65
CA LEU A 515 -33.72 11.12 -2.96
C LEU A 515 -33.93 10.12 -1.82
N ASP A 516 -35.07 10.21 -1.14
CA ASP A 516 -35.36 9.44 0.07
C ASP A 516 -35.97 8.05 -0.24
N GLU A 517 -36.44 7.86 -1.48
CA GLU A 517 -37.00 6.59 -1.96
C GLU A 517 -35.90 5.58 -2.37
N GLY A 518 -36.14 4.28 -2.16
CA GLY A 518 -35.24 3.21 -2.56
C GLY A 518 -34.04 2.92 -1.64
N GLY A 519 -33.89 3.64 -0.52
CA GLY A 519 -32.81 3.42 0.45
C GLY A 519 -31.47 4.10 0.10
N PRO A 520 -30.55 4.21 1.06
CA PRO A 520 -29.35 5.04 0.94
C PRO A 520 -28.28 4.46 0.00
N SER A 521 -28.25 3.14 -0.21
CA SER A 521 -27.23 2.46 -1.02
C SER A 521 -27.62 2.26 -2.50
N VAL A 522 -28.79 2.74 -2.92
CA VAL A 522 -29.33 2.52 -4.28
C VAL A 522 -29.01 3.70 -5.18
N ARG A 523 -28.16 3.47 -6.18
CA ARG A 523 -27.64 4.49 -7.10
C ARG A 523 -28.62 4.82 -8.25
N ALA A 524 -29.40 3.85 -8.70
CA ALA A 524 -30.51 4.04 -9.64
C ALA A 524 -31.64 3.07 -9.31
N TYR A 525 -32.88 3.42 -9.60
CA TYR A 525 -34.03 2.54 -9.37
C TYR A 525 -35.20 2.81 -10.31
N ASN A 526 -36.00 1.78 -10.57
CA ASN A 526 -37.29 1.93 -11.23
C ASN A 526 -38.34 2.48 -10.28
N LEU A 527 -39.03 3.56 -10.68
CA LEU A 527 -40.17 4.07 -9.93
C LEU A 527 -41.36 3.09 -10.04
N ARG A 528 -42.06 2.84 -8.93
CA ARG A 528 -43.21 1.93 -8.88
C ARG A 528 -44.53 2.69 -8.71
N ASN A 529 -45.61 2.13 -9.24
CA ASN A 529 -46.98 2.59 -9.00
C ASN A 529 -47.81 1.39 -8.52
N GLY A 530 -47.95 1.25 -7.20
CA GLY A 530 -48.42 0.01 -6.58
C GLY A 530 -47.46 -1.15 -6.84
N ASP A 531 -48.00 -2.31 -7.23
CA ASP A 531 -47.21 -3.52 -7.55
C ASP A 531 -46.63 -3.53 -8.98
N SER A 532 -46.83 -2.45 -9.75
CA SER A 532 -46.39 -2.37 -11.16
C SER A 532 -45.15 -1.48 -11.33
N TYR A 533 -44.19 -1.98 -12.11
CA TYR A 533 -43.02 -1.20 -12.55
C TYR A 533 -43.46 -0.15 -13.58
N THR A 534 -43.09 1.12 -13.34
CA THR A 534 -43.36 2.20 -14.29
C THR A 534 -42.27 2.27 -15.36
N LYS A 535 -42.44 3.12 -16.39
CA LYS A 535 -41.40 3.35 -17.42
C LYS A 535 -40.35 4.39 -17.03
N TRP A 536 -40.25 4.71 -15.74
CA TRP A 536 -39.38 5.76 -15.23
C TRP A 536 -38.24 5.16 -14.42
N ILE A 537 -37.01 5.50 -14.79
CA ILE A 537 -35.79 5.14 -14.05
C ILE A 537 -35.27 6.42 -13.41
N VAL A 538 -35.15 6.41 -12.09
CA VAL A 538 -34.65 7.52 -11.29
C VAL A 538 -33.16 7.30 -11.02
N LEU A 539 -32.36 8.31 -11.30
CA LEU A 539 -30.91 8.30 -11.15
C LEU A 539 -30.54 9.23 -9.98
N LYS A 540 -29.91 8.69 -8.94
CA LYS A 540 -29.50 9.43 -7.74
C LYS A 540 -28.21 10.22 -7.99
N PRO A 541 -27.86 11.21 -7.14
CA PRO A 541 -26.61 11.97 -7.29
C PRO A 541 -25.38 11.08 -7.47
N ASP A 542 -25.27 10.02 -6.68
CA ASP A 542 -24.14 9.07 -6.71
C ASP A 542 -24.03 8.28 -8.03
N PHE A 543 -25.08 8.28 -8.86
CA PHE A 543 -25.02 7.69 -10.20
C PHE A 543 -24.21 8.56 -11.18
N TYR A 544 -24.32 9.89 -11.11
CA TYR A 544 -23.66 10.82 -12.04
C TYR A 544 -22.23 11.19 -11.63
N GLY A 545 -21.87 10.89 -10.38
CA GLY A 545 -20.62 11.29 -9.78
C GLY A 545 -20.85 12.17 -8.56
N GLY A 546 -20.10 11.85 -7.51
CA GLY A 546 -20.14 12.39 -6.15
C GLY A 546 -18.96 11.80 -5.38
N ASN A 547 -19.10 11.60 -4.06
CA ASN A 547 -18.05 11.00 -3.23
C ASN A 547 -17.75 9.51 -3.54
N GLU A 548 -18.46 8.86 -4.46
CA GLU A 548 -18.24 7.44 -4.81
C GLU A 548 -18.48 7.21 -6.32
N SER A 549 -17.66 7.77 -7.22
CA SER A 549 -18.06 7.78 -8.65
C SER A 549 -17.94 6.42 -9.33
N LEU A 550 -18.99 6.09 -10.08
CA LEU A 550 -19.02 4.96 -11.00
C LEU A 550 -18.23 5.27 -12.27
N SER A 551 -17.38 4.33 -12.71
CA SER A 551 -16.82 4.35 -14.07
C SER A 551 -17.93 4.26 -15.12
N THR A 552 -17.66 4.68 -16.35
CA THR A 552 -18.60 4.59 -17.49
C THR A 552 -19.12 3.16 -17.69
N VAL A 553 -18.29 2.15 -17.46
CA VAL A 553 -18.67 0.73 -17.52
C VAL A 553 -19.63 0.36 -16.40
N GLN A 554 -19.39 0.84 -15.17
CA GLN A 554 -20.27 0.62 -14.03
C GLN A 554 -21.61 1.34 -14.18
N GLN A 555 -21.61 2.60 -14.60
CA GLN A 555 -22.84 3.33 -14.95
C GLN A 555 -23.64 2.59 -16.03
N GLY A 556 -22.96 2.09 -17.07
CA GLY A 556 -23.57 1.27 -18.11
C GLY A 556 -24.19 -0.02 -17.59
N GLY A 557 -23.49 -0.76 -16.72
CA GLY A 557 -24.00 -1.98 -16.10
C GLY A 557 -25.22 -1.74 -15.21
N THR A 558 -25.21 -0.66 -14.41
CA THR A 558 -26.34 -0.24 -13.59
C THR A 558 -27.55 0.15 -14.45
N LEU A 559 -27.35 0.85 -15.56
CA LEU A 559 -28.44 1.20 -16.48
C LEU A 559 -29.06 -0.06 -17.13
N ILE A 560 -28.23 -1.00 -17.59
CA ILE A 560 -28.73 -2.26 -18.16
C ILE A 560 -29.52 -3.05 -17.11
N HIS A 561 -29.01 -3.11 -15.87
CA HIS A 561 -29.71 -3.75 -14.77
C HIS A 561 -31.12 -3.17 -14.61
N GLU A 562 -31.25 -1.86 -14.42
CA GLU A 562 -32.56 -1.23 -14.21
C GLU A 562 -33.48 -1.35 -15.43
N LEU A 563 -32.92 -1.35 -16.64
CA LEU A 563 -33.70 -1.59 -17.86
C LEU A 563 -34.29 -3.00 -17.92
N LEU A 564 -33.62 -4.01 -17.34
CA LEU A 564 -34.13 -5.37 -17.31
C LEU A 564 -35.36 -5.48 -16.40
N HIS A 565 -35.31 -4.87 -15.21
CA HIS A 565 -36.48 -4.76 -14.35
C HIS A 565 -37.66 -4.09 -15.07
N ASN A 566 -37.37 -3.01 -15.80
CA ASN A 566 -38.37 -2.28 -16.58
C ASN A 566 -38.98 -3.13 -17.71
N PHE A 567 -38.13 -3.85 -18.43
CA PHE A 567 -38.51 -4.61 -19.62
C PHE A 567 -39.30 -5.86 -19.29
N PHE A 568 -38.89 -6.60 -18.25
CA PHE A 568 -39.56 -7.83 -17.82
C PHE A 568 -40.68 -7.59 -16.82
N GLY A 569 -40.73 -6.41 -16.19
CA GLY A 569 -41.70 -6.11 -15.13
C GLY A 569 -41.57 -7.05 -13.93
N ALA A 570 -40.33 -7.47 -13.63
CA ALA A 570 -40.02 -8.49 -12.65
C ALA A 570 -39.08 -7.94 -11.58
N ASP A 571 -39.14 -8.50 -10.36
CA ASP A 571 -38.15 -8.25 -9.30
C ASP A 571 -36.86 -9.06 -9.54
N HIS A 572 -35.89 -8.97 -8.63
CA HIS A 572 -34.58 -9.60 -8.78
C HIS A 572 -34.67 -11.12 -8.94
N GLU A 573 -35.51 -11.77 -8.12
CA GLU A 573 -35.79 -13.20 -8.21
C GLU A 573 -36.50 -13.56 -9.52
N GLY A 574 -37.44 -12.72 -9.96
CA GLY A 574 -38.09 -12.84 -11.26
C GLY A 574 -37.12 -12.71 -12.43
N LEU A 575 -36.14 -11.80 -12.38
CA LEU A 575 -35.11 -11.66 -13.42
C LEU A 575 -34.19 -12.88 -13.49
N ILE A 576 -33.75 -13.42 -12.34
CA ILE A 576 -32.93 -14.63 -12.29
C ILE A 576 -33.66 -15.80 -12.98
N ARG A 577 -34.98 -15.93 -12.74
CA ARG A 577 -35.82 -16.96 -13.39
C ARG A 577 -35.99 -16.72 -14.89
N HIS A 578 -36.27 -15.48 -15.30
CA HIS A 578 -36.45 -15.14 -16.72
C HIS A 578 -35.17 -15.33 -17.53
N LEU A 579 -34.01 -14.97 -16.96
CA LEU A 579 -32.70 -15.02 -17.62
C LEU A 579 -31.97 -16.36 -17.41
N ARG A 580 -32.53 -17.28 -16.61
CA ARG A 580 -31.96 -18.61 -16.30
C ARG A 580 -30.51 -18.53 -15.79
N ILE A 581 -30.22 -17.55 -14.94
CA ILE A 581 -28.89 -17.34 -14.35
C ILE A 581 -28.59 -18.51 -13.37
N PRO A 582 -27.41 -19.16 -13.42
CA PRO A 582 -27.12 -20.36 -12.60
C PRO A 582 -27.22 -20.12 -11.08
N PRO A 583 -27.65 -21.11 -10.27
CA PRO A 583 -27.87 -20.97 -8.82
C PRO A 583 -26.62 -20.70 -7.98
N SER A 584 -25.39 -20.85 -8.50
CA SER A 584 -24.15 -20.53 -7.78
C SER A 584 -23.99 -19.05 -7.42
N HIS A 585 -24.98 -18.21 -7.78
CA HIS A 585 -25.03 -16.79 -7.49
C HIS A 585 -26.27 -16.36 -6.67
N SER A 586 -27.09 -17.29 -6.17
CA SER A 586 -28.36 -16.96 -5.48
C SER A 586 -28.16 -16.52 -4.02
N VAL A 587 -28.06 -15.21 -3.77
CA VAL A 587 -28.51 -14.59 -2.52
C VAL A 587 -29.02 -13.19 -2.83
N GLY A 588 -30.33 -12.98 -2.72
CA GLY A 588 -31.06 -11.76 -2.30
C GLY A 588 -30.84 -10.37 -2.92
N ASP A 589 -29.64 -10.01 -3.38
CA ASP A 589 -29.28 -8.59 -3.65
C ASP A 589 -28.91 -8.32 -5.11
N GLY A 590 -29.42 -7.21 -5.63
CA GLY A 590 -29.22 -6.75 -7.01
C GLY A 590 -27.77 -6.49 -7.44
N SER A 591 -26.84 -6.41 -6.49
CA SER A 591 -25.41 -6.25 -6.77
C SER A 591 -24.88 -7.33 -7.72
N ARG A 592 -25.32 -8.59 -7.59
CA ARG A 592 -24.76 -9.71 -8.37
C ARG A 592 -25.20 -9.78 -9.82
N ILE A 593 -26.41 -9.30 -10.15
CA ILE A 593 -26.84 -9.19 -11.56
C ILE A 593 -26.03 -8.09 -12.24
N THR A 594 -25.79 -6.98 -11.54
CA THR A 594 -24.91 -5.91 -12.01
C THR A 594 -23.49 -6.45 -12.20
N ASP A 595 -22.92 -7.16 -11.23
CA ASP A 595 -21.57 -7.75 -11.32
C ASP A 595 -21.45 -8.75 -12.47
N TRP A 596 -22.50 -9.54 -12.73
CA TRP A 596 -22.55 -10.46 -13.87
C TRP A 596 -22.53 -9.72 -15.22
N ILE A 597 -23.31 -8.64 -15.33
CA ILE A 597 -23.32 -7.75 -16.51
C ILE A 597 -21.94 -7.07 -16.68
N LEU A 598 -21.37 -6.56 -15.59
CA LEU A 598 -20.07 -5.89 -15.57
C LEU A 598 -18.93 -6.84 -15.97
N GLY A 599 -18.91 -8.05 -15.40
CA GLY A 599 -17.93 -9.09 -15.74
C GLY A 599 -18.04 -9.62 -17.17
N ALA A 600 -19.12 -9.30 -17.90
CA ALA A 600 -19.27 -9.58 -19.32
C ALA A 600 -18.95 -8.38 -20.22
N ALA A 601 -19.17 -7.15 -19.73
CA ALA A 601 -18.72 -5.93 -20.39
C ALA A 601 -17.19 -5.76 -20.31
N GLN A 602 -16.55 -6.24 -19.24
CA GLN A 602 -15.09 -6.18 -19.04
C GLN A 602 -14.31 -7.25 -19.83
N ARG A 603 -14.99 -8.21 -20.47
CA ARG A 603 -14.37 -9.44 -20.97
C ARG A 603 -13.85 -9.41 -22.41
N ILE A 604 -13.50 -8.25 -22.96
CA ILE A 604 -12.57 -8.11 -24.11
C ILE A 604 -11.79 -6.80 -23.95
N GLU A 605 -10.70 -6.85 -23.19
CA GLU A 605 -9.52 -5.96 -23.33
C GLU A 605 -8.22 -6.73 -23.03
N GLY A 606 -8.28 -7.79 -22.23
CA GLY A 606 -7.25 -8.83 -22.21
C GLY A 606 -7.65 -9.97 -23.14
N GLY A 607 -7.18 -9.97 -24.39
CA GLY A 607 -7.46 -11.07 -25.33
C GLY A 607 -7.01 -12.42 -24.80
N ARG A 608 -7.94 -13.20 -24.22
CA ARG A 608 -8.07 -14.65 -24.25
C ARG A 608 -9.40 -15.10 -23.67
#